data_AF-A0A838M0Z1-F1
#
_entry.id   AF-A0A838M0Z1-F1
#
_cell.length_a   1.000
_cell.length_b   1.000
_cell.length_c   1.000
_cell.angle_alpha   90.00
_cell.angle_beta   90.00
_cell.angle_gamma   90.00
#
_symmetry.space_group_name_H-M   'P 1'
#
loop_
_entity.id
_entity.type
_entity.pdbx_description
1 polymer ?
#
loop_
_entity_poly.entity_id
_entity_poly.type
_entity_poly.pdbx_seq_one_letter_code
_entity_poly.pdbx_strand_id
1 'polypeptide(L)' 'MIDQANDRAAEFVGDREAEIRRAAAGIPAGEPGDCDHCGLPNPRLVNGACARCRDKYRLP' A
#
# COMPACT_ATOMS: atom_id res chain seq x y z
N MET A 1 -18.31 19.48 30.33
CA MET A 1 -16.89 19.32 29.94
C MET A 1 -16.82 18.23 28.88
N ILE A 2 -17.21 18.56 27.64
CA ILE A 2 -17.29 17.65 26.48
C ILE A 2 -16.20 18.01 25.44
N ASP A 3 -15.83 19.29 25.41
CA ASP A 3 -14.84 19.90 24.51
C ASP A 3 -13.47 19.21 24.56
N GLN A 4 -12.88 19.09 25.74
CA GLN A 4 -11.53 18.56 25.93
C GLN A 4 -11.36 17.07 25.57
N ALA A 5 -12.45 16.30 25.63
CA ALA A 5 -12.45 14.90 25.20
C ALA A 5 -12.54 14.77 23.67
N ASN A 6 -13.30 15.68 23.04
CA ASN A 6 -13.46 15.73 21.60
C ASN A 6 -12.19 16.21 20.89
N ASP A 7 -11.49 17.19 21.47
CA ASP A 7 -10.22 17.71 20.93
C ASP A 7 -9.13 16.64 20.90
N ARG A 8 -8.99 15.88 21.98
CA ARG A 8 -8.04 14.76 22.03
C ARG A 8 -8.37 13.69 21.01
N ALA A 9 -9.65 13.36 20.84
CA ALA A 9 -10.07 12.37 19.84
C ALA A 9 -9.72 12.82 18.41
N ALA A 10 -9.89 14.11 18.09
CA ALA A 10 -9.53 14.66 16.80
C ALA A 10 -8.01 14.59 16.53
N GLU A 11 -7.18 14.88 17.54
CA GLU A 11 -5.72 14.75 17.45
C GLU A 11 -5.30 13.31 17.15
N PHE A 12 -5.81 12.33 17.90
CA PHE A 12 -5.53 10.92 17.66
C PHE A 12 -5.94 10.44 16.26
N VAL A 13 -7.07 10.92 15.74
CA VAL A 13 -7.51 10.59 14.38
C VAL A 13 -6.55 11.20 13.34
N GLY A 14 -6.15 12.46 13.53
CA GLY A 14 -5.20 13.14 12.64
C GLY A 14 -3.85 12.43 12.54
N ASP A 15 -3.32 11.97 13.68
CA ASP A 15 -2.05 11.22 13.73
C ASP A 15 -2.16 9.88 12.98
N ARG A 16 -3.26 9.16 13.19
CA ARG A 16 -3.53 7.89 12.51
C ARG A 16 -3.69 8.06 11.01
N GLU A 17 -4.39 9.11 10.58
CA GLU A 17 -4.50 9.42 9.16
C GLU A 17 -3.14 9.72 8.53
N ALA A 18 -2.28 10.47 9.22
CA ALA A 18 -0.93 10.75 8.74
C ALA A 18 -0.08 9.48 8.61
N GLU A 19 -0.17 8.57 9.58
CA GLU A 19 0.49 7.25 9.54
C GLU A 19 0.03 6.43 8.32
N ILE A 20 -1.29 6.33 8.11
CA ILE A 20 -1.88 5.59 6.98
C ILE A 20 -1.44 6.19 5.64
N ARG A 21 -1.44 7.52 5.51
CA ARG A 21 -0.99 8.21 4.28
C ARG A 21 0.48 7.92 3.98
N ARG A 22 1.35 7.94 4.99
CA ARG A 22 2.78 7.60 4.83
C ARG A 22 2.96 6.14 4.40
N ALA A 23 2.24 5.21 5.02
CA ALA A 23 2.28 3.80 4.63
C ALA A 23 1.79 3.58 3.19
N ALA A 24 0.69 4.25 2.80
CA ALA A 24 0.13 4.18 1.46
C ALA A 24 1.08 4.74 0.39
N ALA A 25 1.82 5.81 0.70
CA ALA A 25 2.81 6.40 -0.20
C ALA A 25 3.99 5.45 -0.50
N GLY A 26 4.26 4.49 0.39
CA GLY A 26 5.28 3.45 0.18
C GLY A 26 4.84 2.28 -0.69
N ILE A 27 3.56 2.20 -1.08
CA ILE A 27 3.07 1.11 -1.92
C ILE A 27 3.56 1.33 -3.35
N PRO A 28 4.41 0.44 -3.91
CA PRO A 28 4.94 0.63 -5.25
C PRO A 28 3.81 0.63 -6.28
N ALA A 29 3.85 1.62 -7.18
CA ALA A 29 2.97 1.66 -8.34
C ALA A 29 3.22 0.41 -9.20
N GLY A 30 2.16 -0.08 -9.83
CA GLY A 30 2.30 -1.18 -10.77
C GLY A 30 1.87 -0.78 -12.17
N GLU A 31 2.46 -1.46 -13.15
CA GLU A 31 2.22 -1.23 -14.57
C GLU A 31 1.50 -2.45 -15.18
N PRO A 32 0.61 -2.25 -16.17
CA PRO A 32 0.00 -3.35 -16.89
C PRO A 32 1.01 -4.02 -17.83
N GLY A 33 0.96 -5.35 -17.96
CA GLY A 33 1.83 -6.09 -18.88
C GLY A 33 1.89 -7.58 -18.58
N ASP A 34 2.88 -8.26 -19.16
CA ASP A 34 3.13 -9.68 -18.92
C ASP A 34 4.20 -9.87 -17.83
N CYS A 35 3.98 -10.82 -16.92
CA CYS A 35 4.90 -11.09 -15.80
C CYS A 35 6.19 -11.78 -16.25
N ASP A 36 7.36 -11.27 -15.86
CA ASP A 36 8.67 -11.80 -16.23
C ASP A 36 8.96 -13.23 -15.72
N HIS A 37 8.23 -13.67 -14.69
CA HIS A 37 8.46 -14.96 -14.05
C HIS A 37 7.50 -16.07 -14.49
N CYS A 38 6.27 -15.72 -14.87
CA CYS A 38 5.27 -16.71 -15.26
C CYS A 38 4.66 -16.48 -16.64
N GLY A 39 4.99 -15.37 -17.31
CA GLY A 39 4.51 -15.04 -18.64
C GLY A 39 3.01 -14.73 -18.74
N LEU A 40 2.31 -14.58 -17.61
CA LEU A 40 0.89 -14.28 -17.60
C LEU A 40 0.63 -12.77 -17.62
N PRO A 41 -0.38 -12.31 -18.40
CA PRO A 41 -0.80 -10.93 -18.39
C PRO A 41 -1.39 -10.56 -17.03
N ASN A 42 -1.02 -9.38 -16.52
CA ASN A 42 -1.54 -8.85 -15.28
C ASN A 42 -1.76 -7.33 -15.39
N PRO A 43 -2.87 -6.81 -14.83
CA PRO A 43 -3.10 -5.37 -14.80
C PRO A 43 -2.16 -4.61 -13.87
N ARG A 44 -1.46 -5.29 -12.95
CA ARG A 44 -0.54 -4.68 -11.99
C ARG A 44 0.71 -5.53 -11.75
N LEU A 45 1.76 -5.21 -12.47
CA LEU A 45 3.12 -5.69 -12.24
C LEU A 45 3.88 -4.70 -11.36
N VAL A 46 4.54 -5.19 -10.32
CA VAL A 46 5.51 -4.39 -9.55
C VAL A 46 6.87 -4.98 -9.86
N ASN A 47 7.79 -4.15 -10.37
CA ASN A 47 9.12 -4.57 -10.79
C ASN A 47 9.07 -5.78 -11.76
N GLY A 48 8.14 -5.78 -12.73
CA GLY A 48 7.98 -6.86 -13.71
C GLY A 48 7.31 -8.14 -13.18
N ALA A 49 7.00 -8.21 -11.88
CA ALA A 49 6.45 -9.39 -11.24
C ALA A 49 4.98 -9.22 -10.81
N CYS A 50 4.14 -10.21 -11.10
CA CYS A 50 2.76 -10.27 -10.59
C CYS A 50 2.73 -10.63 -9.10
N ALA A 51 1.63 -10.30 -8.41
CA ALA A 51 1.49 -10.51 -6.96
C ALA A 51 1.84 -11.93 -6.52
N ARG A 52 1.30 -12.94 -7.20
CA ARG A 52 1.57 -14.36 -6.90
C ARG A 52 3.05 -14.72 -7.01
N CYS A 53 3.75 -14.21 -8.03
CA CYS A 53 5.18 -14.46 -8.21
C CYS A 53 6.01 -13.72 -7.15
N ARG A 54 5.65 -12.49 -6.78
CA ARG A 54 6.33 -11.76 -5.70
C ARG A 54 6.21 -12.49 -4.37
N ASP A 55 5.02 -12.96 -4.02
CA ASP A 55 4.81 -13.72 -2.77
C ASP A 55 5.57 -15.04 -2.78
N LYS A 56 5.53 -15.76 -3.91
CA LYS A 56 6.19 -17.07 -4.06
C LYS A 56 7.71 -16.97 -4.00
N TYR A 57 8.30 -15.98 -4.66
CA TYR A 57 9.75 -15.82 -4.78
C TYR A 57 10.34 -14.78 -3.82
N ARG A 58 9.51 -14.15 -2.97
CA ARG A 58 9.88 -13.08 -2.03
C ARG A 58 10.59 -11.91 -2.71
N LEU A 59 10.03 -11.47 -3.84
CA LEU A 59 10.54 -10.33 -4.60
C LEU A 59 10.09 -9.01 -3.94
N PRO A 60 10.88 -7.93 -4.08
CA PRO A 60 10.55 -6.61 -3.53
C PRO A 60 9.29 -5.99 -4.16
#